data_AF-Q5U3P4-F1
#
_entry.id   AF-Q5U3P4-F1
#
_cell.length_a   1.000
_cell.length_b   1.000
_cell.length_c   1.000
_cell.angle_alpha   90.00
_cell.angle_beta   90.00
_cell.angle_gamma   90.00
#
_symmetry.space_group_name_H-M   'P 1'
#
loop_
_entity.id
_entity.type
_entity.pdbx_description
1 polymer ?
#
loop_
_entity_poly.entity_id
_entity_poly.type
_entity_poly.pdbx_seq_one_letter_code
_entity_poly.pdbx_strand_id
1 'polypeptide(L)'
;MGRSSKDKRDIYYRLAKEEGWRARSAFKLLQLDEEFKLFRGVSRAVDLCAAPGSWSQVLSRKLRGKDKSEEVKIVAVDLQAMAPLPGVTQIQGDITKISTAEEIIRHFEGESADLVVCDGAPDVTGLHDVDEYIQAQLLLAALNITTHVLKPGGNFVAKIFRGKDVTLLYSQLKIFFSFVTCAKPPSSRNSSIEAFVVCQNYSPPEGYVPNMSNPLLDHSYDVDFNQLEGPNRIIVPFLACGDLSGFDSDRTYPLQLDSSKEYQYLPPTQPPIRPPYQQACQLRKSNLLAKEDSPSGALDEALTALDLNTKPDTSTTTPGASE
;
A
#
# COMPACT_ATOMS: atom_id res chain seq x y z
N MET A 1 21.83 -22.14 -17.18
CA MET A 1 20.86 -22.68 -16.20
C MET A 1 21.00 -21.88 -14.91
N GLY A 2 20.05 -20.99 -14.59
CA GLY A 2 20.25 -20.02 -13.49
C GLY A 2 18.98 -19.45 -12.84
N ARG A 3 17.82 -20.11 -12.96
CA ARG A 3 16.61 -19.75 -12.20
C ARG A 3 16.67 -20.40 -10.80
N SER A 4 17.56 -19.80 -10.00
CA SER A 4 17.71 -19.73 -8.54
C SER A 4 17.31 -20.92 -7.64
N SER A 5 18.24 -21.34 -6.79
CA SER A 5 18.08 -22.27 -5.67
C SER A 5 17.08 -21.83 -4.57
N LYS A 6 16.55 -20.60 -4.64
CA LYS A 6 15.52 -20.10 -3.70
C LYS A 6 14.12 -20.66 -4.03
N ASP A 7 13.70 -20.68 -5.29
CA ASP A 7 12.37 -21.20 -5.66
C ASP A 7 12.27 -22.71 -5.45
N LYS A 8 13.40 -23.44 -5.56
CA LYS A 8 13.47 -24.87 -5.20
C LYS A 8 13.31 -25.14 -3.71
N ARG A 9 13.61 -24.16 -2.83
CA ARG A 9 13.47 -24.28 -1.36
C ARG A 9 12.10 -23.81 -0.86
N ASP A 10 11.37 -23.07 -1.67
CA ASP A 10 10.06 -22.55 -1.32
C ASP A 10 9.00 -23.66 -1.38
N ILE A 11 8.71 -24.26 -0.22
CA ILE A 11 7.80 -25.42 -0.11
C ILE A 11 6.43 -25.08 -0.70
N TYR A 12 5.87 -23.91 -0.38
CA TYR A 12 4.56 -23.50 -0.85
C TYR A 12 4.51 -23.19 -2.35
N TYR A 13 5.63 -22.79 -2.96
CA TYR A 13 5.71 -22.67 -4.42
C TYR A 13 5.60 -24.04 -5.10
N ARG A 14 6.31 -25.05 -4.58
CA ARG A 14 6.24 -26.43 -5.09
C ARG A 14 4.85 -27.03 -4.89
N LEU A 15 4.31 -26.94 -3.67
CA LEU A 15 2.96 -27.40 -3.35
C LEU A 15 1.91 -26.69 -4.24
N ALA A 16 2.07 -25.40 -4.53
CA ALA A 16 1.16 -24.71 -5.44
C ALA A 16 1.16 -25.33 -6.84
N LYS A 17 2.32 -25.69 -7.36
CA LYS A 17 2.41 -26.37 -8.67
C LYS A 17 1.85 -27.79 -8.62
N GLU A 18 2.13 -28.54 -7.56
CA GLU A 18 1.65 -29.91 -7.37
C GLU A 18 0.12 -29.99 -7.22
N GLU A 19 -0.49 -29.06 -6.48
CA GLU A 19 -1.94 -28.98 -6.25
C GLU A 19 -2.69 -28.13 -7.31
N GLY A 20 -1.96 -27.63 -8.32
CA GLY A 20 -2.52 -26.85 -9.42
C GLY A 20 -3.09 -25.49 -9.01
N TRP A 21 -2.53 -24.87 -7.97
CA TRP A 21 -2.79 -23.47 -7.62
C TRP A 21 -2.01 -22.51 -8.52
N ARG A 22 -2.64 -21.40 -8.90
CA ARG A 22 -1.99 -20.37 -9.75
C ARG A 22 -0.76 -19.75 -9.10
N ALA A 23 -0.80 -19.55 -7.79
CA ALA A 23 0.27 -18.95 -7.01
C ALA A 23 0.33 -19.54 -5.59
N ARG A 24 1.50 -19.41 -4.95
CA ARG A 24 1.71 -19.85 -3.56
C ARG A 24 0.88 -19.08 -2.53
N SER A 25 0.35 -17.90 -2.89
CA SER A 25 -0.53 -17.09 -2.04
C SER A 25 -1.86 -17.78 -1.75
N ALA A 26 -2.27 -18.80 -2.54
CA ALA A 26 -3.44 -19.63 -2.23
C ALA A 26 -3.38 -20.20 -0.80
N PHE A 27 -2.20 -20.65 -0.35
CA PHE A 27 -2.01 -21.20 1.00
C PHE A 27 -2.23 -20.17 2.11
N LYS A 28 -2.08 -18.87 1.84
CA LYS A 28 -2.32 -17.84 2.84
C LYS A 28 -3.79 -17.80 3.21
N LEU A 29 -4.67 -17.75 2.20
CA LEU A 29 -6.12 -17.73 2.42
C LEU A 29 -6.62 -19.06 3.02
N LEU A 30 -6.09 -20.20 2.58
CA LEU A 30 -6.42 -21.50 3.16
C LEU A 30 -6.09 -21.56 4.66
N GLN A 31 -4.89 -21.10 5.04
CA GLN A 31 -4.46 -21.09 6.44
C GLN A 31 -5.22 -20.06 7.29
N LEU A 32 -5.60 -18.93 6.71
CA LEU A 32 -6.48 -17.96 7.38
C LEU A 32 -7.88 -18.55 7.61
N ASP A 33 -8.45 -19.26 6.64
CA ASP A 33 -9.74 -19.95 6.82
C ASP A 33 -9.66 -21.05 7.88
N GLU A 34 -8.57 -21.81 7.94
CA GLU A 34 -8.37 -22.84 8.97
C GLU A 34 -8.48 -22.27 10.39
N GLU A 35 -7.94 -21.08 10.63
CA GLU A 35 -7.97 -20.41 11.94
C GLU A 35 -9.31 -19.70 12.19
N PHE A 36 -9.76 -18.87 11.24
CA PHE A 36 -10.86 -17.93 11.46
C PHE A 36 -12.22 -18.44 10.95
N LYS A 37 -12.27 -19.60 10.30
CA LYS A 37 -13.48 -20.21 9.70
C LYS A 37 -14.21 -19.25 8.74
N LEU A 38 -13.44 -18.55 7.92
CA LEU A 38 -13.90 -17.47 7.03
C LEU A 38 -14.97 -17.92 6.04
N PHE A 39 -14.93 -19.17 5.60
CA PHE A 39 -15.84 -19.70 4.58
C PHE A 39 -17.16 -20.23 5.13
N ARG A 40 -17.34 -20.26 6.45
CA ARG A 40 -18.55 -20.82 7.06
C ARG A 40 -19.77 -19.93 6.73
N GLY A 41 -20.74 -20.49 6.01
CA GLY A 41 -21.97 -19.78 5.65
C GLY A 41 -21.79 -18.69 4.60
N VAL A 42 -20.69 -18.73 3.85
CA VAL A 42 -20.43 -17.80 2.74
C VAL A 42 -21.02 -18.37 1.45
N SER A 43 -21.89 -17.59 0.82
CA SER A 43 -22.51 -17.87 -0.48
C SER A 43 -22.09 -16.85 -1.54
N ARG A 44 -21.80 -15.61 -1.13
CA ARG A 44 -21.33 -14.52 -2.00
C ARG A 44 -19.98 -14.02 -1.52
N ALA A 45 -18.97 -14.13 -2.38
CA ALA A 45 -17.62 -13.68 -2.06
C ALA A 45 -17.07 -12.73 -3.14
N VAL A 46 -16.35 -11.70 -2.70
CA VAL A 46 -15.62 -10.78 -3.57
C VAL A 46 -14.12 -10.92 -3.34
N ASP A 47 -13.34 -11.06 -4.41
CA ASP A 47 -11.87 -11.05 -4.40
C ASP A 47 -11.38 -9.77 -5.10
N LEU A 48 -10.84 -8.82 -4.33
CA LEU A 48 -10.33 -7.54 -4.82
C LEU A 48 -8.82 -7.64 -5.09
N CYS A 49 -8.36 -6.96 -6.14
CA CYS A 49 -6.98 -7.04 -6.61
C CYS A 49 -6.55 -8.51 -6.82
N ALA A 50 -7.42 -9.25 -7.50
CA ALA A 50 -7.40 -10.69 -7.54
C ALA A 50 -6.28 -11.29 -8.40
N ALA A 51 -5.68 -10.55 -9.35
CA ALA A 51 -4.74 -11.11 -10.31
C ALA A 51 -3.52 -11.74 -9.61
N PRO A 52 -3.09 -12.96 -9.98
CA PRO A 52 -3.52 -13.77 -11.14
C PRO A 52 -4.72 -14.70 -10.87
N GLY A 53 -5.39 -14.60 -9.72
CA GLY A 53 -6.62 -15.31 -9.36
C GLY A 53 -6.43 -16.48 -8.40
N SER A 54 -5.35 -16.50 -7.61
CA SER A 54 -5.11 -17.61 -6.67
C SER A 54 -6.10 -17.67 -5.52
N TRP A 55 -6.55 -16.53 -4.99
CA TRP A 55 -7.55 -16.48 -3.92
C TRP A 55 -8.95 -16.78 -4.47
N SER A 56 -9.30 -16.21 -5.62
CA SER A 56 -10.47 -16.59 -6.42
C SER A 56 -10.56 -18.09 -6.67
N GLN A 57 -9.44 -18.74 -6.98
CA GLN A 57 -9.37 -20.19 -7.16
C GLN A 57 -9.66 -20.94 -5.86
N VAL A 58 -9.15 -20.45 -4.71
CA VAL A 58 -9.43 -21.03 -3.39
C VAL A 58 -10.92 -20.90 -3.07
N LEU A 59 -11.49 -19.69 -3.22
CA LEU A 59 -12.92 -19.44 -3.01
C LEU A 59 -13.78 -20.36 -3.86
N SER A 60 -13.48 -20.47 -5.16
CA SER A 60 -14.22 -21.36 -6.08
C SER A 60 -14.18 -22.82 -5.63
N ARG A 61 -12.99 -23.35 -5.30
CA ARG A 61 -12.86 -24.76 -4.87
C ARG A 61 -13.47 -25.04 -3.50
N LYS A 62 -13.42 -24.07 -2.57
CA LYS A 62 -13.88 -24.27 -1.18
C LYS A 62 -15.37 -24.01 -1.00
N LEU A 63 -15.91 -22.95 -1.61
CA LEU A 63 -17.30 -22.56 -1.44
C LEU A 63 -18.25 -23.41 -2.30
N ARG A 64 -17.88 -23.71 -3.56
CA ARG A 64 -18.75 -24.48 -4.47
C ARG A 64 -18.77 -25.99 -4.19
N GLY A 65 -17.78 -26.49 -3.43
CA GLY A 65 -17.64 -27.90 -3.12
C GLY A 65 -17.47 -28.80 -4.37
N LYS A 66 -17.73 -30.10 -4.20
CA LYS A 66 -17.65 -31.09 -5.30
C LYS A 66 -18.83 -31.00 -6.27
N ASP A 67 -20.00 -30.63 -5.75
CA ASP A 67 -21.25 -30.62 -6.51
C ASP A 67 -21.50 -29.32 -7.29
N LYS A 68 -20.52 -28.39 -7.25
CA LYS A 68 -20.53 -27.13 -8.00
C LYS A 68 -21.84 -26.35 -7.82
N SER A 69 -22.23 -26.11 -6.57
CA SER A 69 -23.46 -25.35 -6.29
C SER A 69 -23.50 -24.06 -7.12
N GLU A 70 -24.60 -23.86 -7.84
CA GLU A 70 -24.89 -22.66 -8.64
C GLU A 70 -25.39 -21.51 -7.75
N GLU A 71 -25.69 -21.77 -6.47
CA GLU A 71 -26.07 -20.75 -5.50
C GLU A 71 -24.89 -19.88 -5.05
N VAL A 72 -23.67 -20.40 -5.19
CA VAL A 72 -22.45 -19.70 -4.77
C VAL A 72 -22.00 -18.75 -5.88
N LYS A 73 -21.97 -17.45 -5.57
CA LYS A 73 -21.54 -16.39 -6.48
C LYS A 73 -20.20 -15.82 -6.03
N ILE A 74 -19.23 -15.82 -6.93
CA ILE A 74 -17.89 -15.29 -6.65
C ILE A 74 -17.56 -14.27 -7.73
N VAL A 75 -17.22 -13.05 -7.30
CA VAL A 75 -16.81 -11.95 -8.18
C VAL A 75 -15.35 -11.61 -7.87
N ALA A 76 -14.51 -11.62 -8.89
CA ALA A 76 -13.10 -11.26 -8.78
C ALA A 76 -12.83 -9.98 -9.58
N VAL A 77 -12.19 -9.01 -8.96
CA VAL A 77 -11.94 -7.69 -9.53
C VAL A 77 -10.45 -7.42 -9.56
N ASP A 78 -9.94 -7.02 -10.72
CA ASP A 78 -8.57 -6.54 -10.86
C ASP A 78 -8.45 -5.56 -12.03
N LEU A 79 -7.44 -4.69 -12.01
CA LEU A 79 -7.11 -3.84 -13.15
C LEU A 79 -6.56 -4.67 -14.32
N GLN A 80 -5.87 -5.77 -14.01
CA GLN A 80 -5.29 -6.70 -14.96
C GLN A 80 -6.28 -7.80 -15.35
N ALA A 81 -6.29 -8.15 -16.64
CA ALA A 81 -7.05 -9.30 -17.10
C ALA A 81 -6.51 -10.61 -16.49
N MET A 82 -7.41 -11.48 -16.06
CA MET A 82 -7.09 -12.80 -15.52
C MET A 82 -7.52 -13.90 -16.48
N ALA A 83 -6.82 -15.03 -16.46
CA ALA A 83 -7.32 -16.23 -17.14
C ALA A 83 -8.63 -16.69 -16.47
N PRO A 84 -9.62 -17.22 -17.24
CA PRO A 84 -10.91 -17.59 -16.70
C PRO A 84 -10.80 -18.67 -15.60
N LEU A 85 -11.66 -18.57 -14.58
CA LEU A 85 -11.75 -19.51 -13.46
C LEU A 85 -13.18 -20.09 -13.39
N PRO A 86 -13.35 -21.41 -13.25
CA PRO A 86 -14.68 -22.00 -13.15
C PRO A 86 -15.47 -21.44 -11.96
N GLY A 87 -16.70 -20.97 -12.20
CA GLY A 87 -17.57 -20.42 -11.15
C GLY A 87 -17.12 -19.10 -10.55
N VAL A 88 -16.26 -18.35 -11.25
CA VAL A 88 -15.84 -17.01 -10.84
C VAL A 88 -16.15 -16.05 -11.97
N THR A 89 -16.97 -15.05 -11.68
CA THR A 89 -17.17 -13.89 -12.55
C THR A 89 -15.97 -12.96 -12.40
N GLN A 90 -15.35 -12.57 -13.51
CA GLN A 90 -14.15 -11.72 -13.49
C GLN A 90 -14.49 -10.35 -14.08
N ILE A 91 -14.33 -9.31 -13.27
CA ILE A 91 -14.48 -7.91 -13.67
C ILE A 91 -13.09 -7.33 -13.83
N GLN A 92 -12.79 -6.79 -15.01
CA GLN A 92 -11.61 -5.97 -15.20
C GLN A 92 -11.96 -4.52 -14.84
N GLY A 93 -11.63 -4.10 -13.62
CA GLY A 93 -12.15 -2.87 -13.04
C GLY A 93 -11.23 -2.27 -12.00
N ASP A 94 -11.43 -0.97 -11.78
CA ASP A 94 -10.73 -0.19 -10.77
C ASP A 94 -11.57 -0.15 -9.50
N ILE A 95 -11.04 -0.67 -8.39
CA ILE A 95 -11.74 -0.74 -7.11
C ILE A 95 -12.04 0.64 -6.50
N THR A 96 -11.43 1.72 -7.01
CA THR A 96 -11.71 3.09 -6.58
C THR A 96 -12.95 3.69 -7.24
N LYS A 97 -13.52 3.03 -8.26
CA LYS A 97 -14.67 3.56 -9.01
C LYS A 97 -15.99 2.98 -8.52
N ILE A 98 -16.99 3.85 -8.40
CA ILE A 98 -18.36 3.45 -8.05
C ILE A 98 -18.97 2.47 -9.06
N SER A 99 -18.65 2.62 -10.34
CA SER A 99 -19.10 1.71 -11.40
C SER A 99 -18.71 0.25 -11.13
N THR A 100 -17.55 0.03 -10.53
CA THR A 100 -17.05 -1.30 -10.16
C THR A 100 -17.89 -1.89 -9.02
N ALA A 101 -18.23 -1.07 -8.02
CA ALA A 101 -19.12 -1.49 -6.92
C ALA A 101 -20.52 -1.86 -7.44
N GLU A 102 -21.09 -1.04 -8.32
CA GLU A 102 -22.38 -1.29 -8.95
C GLU A 102 -22.38 -2.57 -9.79
N GLU A 103 -21.29 -2.85 -10.51
CA GLU A 103 -21.14 -4.07 -11.31
C GLU A 103 -21.08 -5.32 -10.41
N ILE A 104 -20.35 -5.25 -9.30
CA ILE A 104 -20.33 -6.33 -8.28
C ILE A 104 -21.74 -6.60 -7.77
N ILE A 105 -22.47 -5.56 -7.34
CA ILE A 105 -23.83 -5.68 -6.79
C ILE A 105 -24.79 -6.26 -7.85
N ARG A 106 -24.65 -5.85 -9.12
CA ARG A 106 -25.44 -6.40 -10.23
C ARG A 106 -25.23 -7.89 -10.38
N HIS A 107 -23.99 -8.38 -10.26
CA HIS A 107 -23.69 -9.81 -10.31
C HIS A 107 -24.24 -10.60 -9.12
N PHE A 108 -24.44 -9.94 -7.98
CA PHE A 108 -25.14 -10.52 -6.83
C PHE A 108 -26.66 -10.30 -6.86
N GLU A 109 -27.23 -9.83 -7.98
CA GLU A 109 -28.68 -9.59 -8.13
C GLU A 109 -29.24 -8.61 -7.07
N GLY A 110 -28.42 -7.64 -6.66
CA GLY A 110 -28.77 -6.65 -5.65
C GLY A 110 -28.48 -7.07 -4.20
N GLU A 111 -28.05 -8.31 -3.97
CA GLU A 111 -27.63 -8.75 -2.63
C GLU A 111 -26.18 -8.36 -2.30
N SER A 112 -25.90 -8.21 -1.01
CA SER A 112 -24.55 -7.90 -0.51
C SER A 112 -23.70 -9.17 -0.31
N ALA A 113 -22.39 -9.02 -0.42
CA ALA A 113 -21.40 -10.06 -0.18
C ALA A 113 -21.37 -10.51 1.29
N ASP A 114 -21.06 -11.78 1.52
CA ASP A 114 -20.83 -12.34 2.86
C ASP A 114 -19.36 -12.21 3.27
N LEU A 115 -18.45 -12.24 2.29
CA LEU A 115 -16.99 -12.18 2.47
C LEU A 115 -16.35 -11.32 1.38
N VAL A 116 -15.50 -10.39 1.77
CA VAL A 116 -14.61 -9.67 0.85
C VAL A 116 -13.16 -9.97 1.22
N VAL A 117 -12.33 -10.31 0.23
CA VAL A 117 -10.91 -10.60 0.42
C VAL A 117 -10.04 -9.76 -0.52
N CYS A 118 -8.83 -9.40 -0.09
CA CYS A 118 -7.88 -8.61 -0.89
C CYS A 118 -6.42 -9.02 -0.60
N ASP A 119 -5.76 -9.71 -1.54
CA ASP A 119 -4.32 -10.01 -1.48
C ASP A 119 -3.49 -9.01 -2.31
N GLY A 120 -4.08 -7.87 -2.68
CA GLY A 120 -3.42 -6.82 -3.46
C GLY A 120 -2.17 -6.29 -2.77
N ALA A 121 -1.10 -6.10 -3.56
CA ALA A 121 0.10 -5.39 -3.15
C ALA A 121 0.64 -4.56 -4.32
N PRO A 122 1.17 -3.35 -4.07
CA PRO A 122 1.87 -2.59 -5.08
C PRO A 122 3.21 -3.25 -5.42
N ASP A 123 3.80 -2.81 -6.53
CA ASP A 123 5.19 -3.14 -6.84
C ASP A 123 6.10 -2.56 -5.75
N VAL A 124 6.81 -3.46 -5.06
CA VAL A 124 7.67 -3.12 -3.93
C VAL A 124 8.90 -2.37 -4.46
N THR A 125 9.05 -1.12 -4.06
CA THR A 125 10.16 -0.24 -4.46
C THR A 125 11.45 -0.56 -3.70
N GLY A 126 11.33 -1.16 -2.51
CA GLY A 126 12.43 -1.40 -1.57
C GLY A 126 12.53 -0.33 -0.49
N LEU A 127 11.80 0.79 -0.64
CA LEU A 127 11.66 1.84 0.36
C LEU A 127 10.48 1.52 1.24
N HIS A 128 10.76 0.96 2.42
CA HIS A 128 9.75 0.40 3.31
C HIS A 128 8.65 1.40 3.68
N ASP A 129 9.01 2.67 3.92
CA ASP A 129 8.05 3.71 4.29
C ASP A 129 7.08 4.04 3.13
N VAL A 130 7.60 4.08 1.90
CA VAL A 130 6.80 4.32 0.69
C VAL A 130 5.93 3.10 0.37
N ASP A 131 6.49 1.91 0.45
CA ASP A 131 5.78 0.65 0.20
C ASP A 131 4.64 0.45 1.21
N GLU A 132 4.87 0.78 2.49
CA GLU A 132 3.85 0.76 3.54
C GLU A 132 2.74 1.78 3.26
N TYR A 133 3.10 3.01 2.88
CA TYR A 133 2.13 4.05 2.54
C TYR A 133 1.24 3.63 1.36
N ILE A 134 1.82 3.13 0.27
CA ILE A 134 1.06 2.71 -0.91
C ILE A 134 0.17 1.51 -0.57
N GLN A 135 0.66 0.56 0.23
CA GLN A 135 -0.16 -0.56 0.71
C GLN A 135 -1.35 -0.08 1.56
N ALA A 136 -1.15 0.94 2.42
CA ALA A 136 -2.21 1.53 3.21
C ALA A 136 -3.27 2.24 2.33
N GLN A 137 -2.84 2.92 1.26
CA GLN A 137 -3.78 3.51 0.29
C GLN A 137 -4.61 2.44 -0.43
N LEU A 138 -3.97 1.33 -0.82
CA LEU A 138 -4.68 0.21 -1.44
C LEU A 138 -5.69 -0.43 -0.49
N LEU A 139 -5.32 -0.57 0.78
CA LEU A 139 -6.21 -1.06 1.83
C LEU A 139 -7.40 -0.13 2.06
N LEU A 140 -7.18 1.19 2.06
CA LEU A 140 -8.26 2.17 2.19
C LEU A 140 -9.24 2.08 1.01
N ALA A 141 -8.72 1.99 -0.22
CA ALA A 141 -9.55 1.79 -1.41
C ALA A 141 -10.35 0.48 -1.32
N ALA A 142 -9.71 -0.61 -0.89
CA ALA A 142 -10.37 -1.90 -0.69
C ALA A 142 -11.43 -1.86 0.42
N LEU A 143 -11.16 -1.18 1.54
CA LEU A 143 -12.14 -0.98 2.60
C LEU A 143 -13.32 -0.14 2.10
N ASN A 144 -13.06 0.90 1.31
CA ASN A 144 -14.11 1.78 0.81
C ASN A 144 -15.10 1.01 -0.06
N ILE A 145 -14.64 0.29 -1.09
CA ILE A 145 -15.55 -0.55 -1.89
C ILE A 145 -16.21 -1.65 -1.05
N THR A 146 -15.52 -2.17 -0.02
CA THR A 146 -16.10 -3.14 0.92
C THR A 146 -17.31 -2.58 1.65
N THR A 147 -17.31 -1.31 2.05
CA THR A 147 -18.47 -0.72 2.76
C THR A 147 -19.73 -0.63 1.88
N HIS A 148 -19.56 -0.59 0.56
CA HIS A 148 -20.65 -0.62 -0.42
C HIS A 148 -21.19 -2.03 -0.69
N VAL A 149 -20.33 -3.05 -0.68
CA VAL A 149 -20.70 -4.40 -1.15
C VAL A 149 -20.90 -5.41 -0.02
N LEU A 150 -20.34 -5.20 1.17
CA LEU A 150 -20.38 -6.15 2.27
C LEU A 150 -21.64 -6.00 3.13
N LYS A 151 -22.30 -7.12 3.45
CA LYS A 151 -23.47 -7.11 4.32
C LYS A 151 -23.09 -6.85 5.79
N PRO A 152 -23.98 -6.27 6.62
CA PRO A 152 -23.81 -6.29 8.07
C PRO A 152 -23.62 -7.72 8.60
N GLY A 153 -22.63 -7.90 9.47
CA GLY A 153 -22.19 -9.20 9.97
C GLY A 153 -21.21 -9.95 9.05
N GLY A 154 -20.91 -9.42 7.86
CA GLY A 154 -19.94 -9.98 6.92
C GLY A 154 -18.48 -9.85 7.38
N ASN A 155 -17.59 -10.55 6.68
CA ASN A 155 -16.15 -10.56 6.98
C ASN A 155 -15.34 -9.88 5.87
N PHE A 156 -14.25 -9.23 6.26
CA PHE A 156 -13.27 -8.62 5.37
C PHE A 156 -11.86 -9.09 5.71
N VAL A 157 -11.09 -9.49 4.71
CA VAL A 157 -9.69 -9.90 4.90
C VAL A 157 -8.82 -9.17 3.90
N ALA A 158 -7.77 -8.51 4.36
CA ALA A 158 -6.88 -7.78 3.47
C ALA A 158 -5.41 -7.88 3.88
N LYS A 159 -4.55 -7.86 2.86
CA LYS A 159 -3.10 -7.76 3.06
C LYS A 159 -2.73 -6.38 3.60
N ILE A 160 -1.81 -6.38 4.54
CA ILE A 160 -1.19 -5.18 5.09
C ILE A 160 0.33 -5.34 5.14
N PHE A 161 1.05 -4.24 5.14
CA PHE A 161 2.44 -4.20 5.58
C PHE A 161 2.45 -3.74 7.03
N ARG A 162 2.90 -4.62 7.92
CA ARG A 162 2.94 -4.36 9.35
C ARG A 162 4.21 -3.57 9.67
N GLY A 163 4.14 -2.26 9.50
CA GLY A 163 5.15 -1.33 10.02
C GLY A 163 4.81 -0.83 11.42
N LYS A 164 5.32 0.34 11.75
CA LYS A 164 5.28 0.90 13.11
C LYS A 164 3.86 1.31 13.53
N ASP A 165 3.02 1.73 12.59
CA ASP A 165 1.73 2.37 12.86
C ASP A 165 0.50 1.45 12.68
N VAL A 166 0.68 0.13 12.78
CA VAL A 166 -0.42 -0.85 12.66
C VAL A 166 -1.58 -0.59 13.63
N THR A 167 -1.31 0.03 14.78
CA THR A 167 -2.32 0.37 15.80
C THR A 167 -3.35 1.40 15.30
N LEU A 168 -2.91 2.38 14.50
CA LEU A 168 -3.83 3.37 13.92
C LEU A 168 -4.77 2.70 12.94
N LEU A 169 -4.22 1.87 12.06
CA LEU A 169 -5.00 1.08 11.11
C LEU A 169 -6.01 0.18 11.83
N TYR A 170 -5.59 -0.48 12.90
CA TYR A 170 -6.46 -1.30 13.73
C TYR A 170 -7.64 -0.50 14.29
N SER A 171 -7.36 0.71 14.79
CA SER A 171 -8.38 1.59 15.37
C SER A 171 -9.39 2.05 14.31
N GLN A 172 -8.93 2.37 13.10
CA GLN A 172 -9.80 2.74 11.98
C GLN A 172 -10.70 1.57 11.56
N LEU A 173 -10.15 0.36 11.44
CA LEU A 173 -10.94 -0.83 11.09
C LEU A 173 -11.95 -1.20 12.18
N LYS A 174 -11.61 -0.97 13.45
CA LYS A 174 -12.51 -1.22 14.60
C LYS A 174 -13.77 -0.33 14.61
N ILE A 175 -13.77 0.78 13.88
CA ILE A 175 -14.97 1.60 13.70
C ILE A 175 -16.04 0.84 12.90
N PHE A 176 -15.61 0.02 11.94
CA PHE A 176 -16.49 -0.70 11.01
C PHE A 176 -16.68 -2.18 11.35
N PHE A 177 -15.85 -2.75 12.22
CA PHE A 177 -15.87 -4.19 12.52
C PHE A 177 -15.76 -4.45 14.01
N SER A 178 -16.58 -5.36 14.54
CA SER A 178 -16.53 -5.71 15.96
C SER A 178 -15.22 -6.39 16.34
N PHE A 179 -14.66 -7.22 15.46
CA PHE A 179 -13.39 -7.91 15.70
C PHE A 179 -12.41 -7.62 14.57
N VAL A 180 -11.21 -7.21 14.93
CA VAL A 180 -10.09 -7.00 14.00
C VAL A 180 -8.93 -7.78 14.58
N THR A 181 -8.25 -8.58 13.76
CA THR A 181 -7.10 -9.39 14.16
C THR A 181 -6.02 -9.30 13.10
N CYS A 182 -4.78 -9.06 13.50
CA CYS A 182 -3.63 -9.16 12.58
C CYS A 182 -3.09 -10.59 12.60
N ALA A 183 -3.08 -11.26 11.45
CA ALA A 183 -2.61 -12.62 11.28
C ALA A 183 -1.45 -12.70 10.28
N LYS A 184 -0.44 -13.50 10.58
CA LYS A 184 0.65 -13.81 9.65
C LYS A 184 0.65 -15.32 9.40
N PRO A 185 0.07 -15.80 8.29
CA PRO A 185 -0.03 -17.24 8.03
C PRO A 185 1.38 -17.85 7.83
N PRO A 186 1.58 -19.14 8.16
CA PRO A 186 2.87 -19.82 7.99
C PRO A 186 3.42 -19.78 6.56
N SER A 187 2.53 -19.68 5.56
CA SER A 187 2.90 -19.53 4.16
C SER A 187 3.36 -18.12 3.77
N SER A 188 3.23 -17.12 4.64
CA SER A 188 3.88 -15.83 4.48
C SER A 188 5.35 -15.92 4.90
N ARG A 189 6.25 -15.25 4.18
CA ARG A 189 7.68 -15.31 4.46
C ARG A 189 7.98 -14.58 5.78
N ASN A 190 8.78 -15.20 6.65
CA ASN A 190 9.18 -14.57 7.91
C ASN A 190 9.98 -13.26 7.70
N SER A 191 10.75 -13.19 6.62
CA SER A 191 11.51 -12.00 6.24
C SER A 191 10.67 -10.89 5.62
N SER A 192 9.37 -11.12 5.39
CA SER A 192 8.46 -10.10 4.84
C SER A 192 7.73 -9.39 5.96
N ILE A 193 7.51 -8.08 5.80
CA ILE A 193 6.65 -7.27 6.67
C ILE A 193 5.15 -7.50 6.39
N GLU A 194 4.83 -8.35 5.41
CA GLU A 194 3.46 -8.74 5.09
C GLU A 194 2.76 -9.42 6.29
N ALA A 195 1.56 -8.95 6.57
CA ALA A 195 0.57 -9.58 7.44
C ALA A 195 -0.83 -9.40 6.81
N PHE A 196 -1.86 -9.92 7.46
CA PHE A 196 -3.24 -9.81 7.04
C PHE A 196 -4.08 -9.26 8.18
N VAL A 197 -4.96 -8.32 7.89
CA VAL A 197 -6.05 -7.97 8.80
C VAL A 197 -7.23 -8.89 8.51
N VAL A 198 -7.77 -9.48 9.56
CA VAL A 198 -8.99 -10.28 9.54
C VAL A 198 -10.03 -9.51 10.34
N CYS A 199 -10.97 -8.92 9.63
CA CYS A 199 -12.05 -8.10 10.14
C CYS A 199 -13.34 -8.92 10.11
N GLN A 200 -13.95 -9.14 11.26
CA GLN A 200 -15.15 -9.96 11.41
C GLN A 200 -16.29 -9.14 11.99
N ASN A 201 -17.51 -9.51 11.57
CA ASN A 201 -18.75 -8.87 11.97
C ASN A 201 -18.78 -7.38 11.59
N TYR A 202 -18.93 -7.11 10.29
CA TYR A 202 -19.12 -5.76 9.77
C TYR A 202 -20.30 -5.07 10.45
N SER A 203 -20.04 -3.93 11.07
CA SER A 203 -20.96 -3.14 11.89
C SER A 203 -20.62 -1.66 11.69
N PRO A 204 -21.01 -1.07 10.55
CA PRO A 204 -20.75 0.35 10.30
C PRO A 204 -21.47 1.23 11.34
N PRO A 205 -20.96 2.45 11.61
CA PRO A 205 -21.61 3.40 12.51
C PRO A 205 -23.05 3.72 12.08
N GLU A 206 -23.92 4.02 13.06
CA GLU A 206 -25.29 4.42 12.77
C GLU A 206 -25.31 5.70 11.91
N GLY A 207 -26.07 5.69 10.82
CA GLY A 207 -26.12 6.80 9.86
C GLY A 207 -24.91 6.91 8.92
N TYR A 208 -23.98 5.95 8.93
CA TYR A 208 -22.91 5.88 7.92
C TYR A 208 -23.52 5.56 6.55
N VAL A 209 -23.21 6.39 5.56
CA VAL A 209 -23.62 6.19 4.17
C VAL A 209 -22.34 5.98 3.35
N PRO A 210 -22.15 4.78 2.75
CA PRO A 210 -21.00 4.51 1.92
C PRO A 210 -20.85 5.56 0.80
N ASN A 211 -19.66 6.12 0.66
CA ASN A 211 -19.32 7.07 -0.40
C ASN A 211 -17.99 6.67 -1.06
N MET A 212 -17.96 6.61 -2.40
CA MET A 212 -16.74 6.28 -3.15
C MET A 212 -15.82 7.50 -3.36
N SER A 213 -16.06 8.63 -2.68
CA SER A 213 -15.15 9.78 -2.74
C SER A 213 -13.77 9.39 -2.23
N ASN A 214 -12.73 9.76 -2.99
CA ASN A 214 -11.34 9.52 -2.62
C ASN A 214 -10.73 10.80 -2.03
N PRO A 215 -10.82 11.04 -0.71
CA PRO A 215 -10.35 12.29 -0.12
C PRO A 215 -8.83 12.51 -0.22
N LEU A 216 -8.05 11.50 -0.65
CA LEU A 216 -6.59 11.58 -0.71
C LEU A 216 -6.03 11.70 -2.14
N LEU A 217 -6.81 11.38 -3.18
CA LEU A 217 -6.35 11.46 -4.59
C LEU A 217 -7.10 12.48 -5.43
N ASP A 218 -8.23 12.99 -4.95
CA ASP A 218 -9.01 14.00 -5.67
C ASP A 218 -8.66 15.39 -5.14
N HIS A 219 -7.79 16.11 -5.85
CA HIS A 219 -7.56 17.54 -5.58
C HIS A 219 -8.78 18.40 -5.95
N SER A 220 -9.72 17.84 -6.71
CA SER A 220 -11.08 18.34 -6.82
C SER A 220 -11.88 17.78 -5.66
N TYR A 221 -12.13 18.62 -4.64
CA TYR A 221 -13.16 18.38 -3.64
C TYR A 221 -14.56 18.51 -4.31
N ASP A 222 -14.84 17.67 -5.31
CA ASP A 222 -16.06 17.73 -6.13
C ASP A 222 -17.31 17.24 -5.38
N VAL A 223 -17.10 16.60 -4.22
CA VAL A 223 -18.13 16.46 -3.19
C VAL A 223 -17.90 17.59 -2.21
N ASP A 224 -18.91 18.45 -2.02
CA ASP A 224 -18.89 19.55 -1.07
C ASP A 224 -18.67 18.96 0.34
N PHE A 225 -17.41 18.78 0.72
CA PHE A 225 -16.96 18.08 1.93
C PHE A 225 -17.60 18.68 3.19
N ASN A 226 -18.03 19.94 3.07
CA ASN A 226 -18.80 20.69 4.05
C ASN A 226 -20.22 20.12 4.32
N GLN A 227 -20.76 19.31 3.41
CA GLN A 227 -22.07 18.66 3.52
C GLN A 227 -22.01 17.30 4.23
N LEU A 228 -20.82 16.73 4.45
CA LEU A 228 -20.69 15.49 5.22
C LEU A 228 -20.91 15.80 6.71
N GLU A 229 -21.82 15.07 7.35
CA GLU A 229 -22.15 15.22 8.77
C GLU A 229 -21.88 13.92 9.56
N GLY A 230 -21.66 14.07 10.87
CA GLY A 230 -21.52 12.95 11.80
C GLY A 230 -20.34 12.01 11.46
N PRO A 231 -20.55 10.68 11.39
CA PRO A 231 -19.48 9.70 11.17
C PRO A 231 -18.83 9.82 9.78
N ASN A 232 -19.50 10.48 8.83
CA ASN A 232 -18.99 10.67 7.46
C ASN A 232 -17.98 11.84 7.35
N ARG A 233 -17.84 12.70 8.37
CA ARG A 233 -16.97 13.90 8.37
C ARG A 233 -15.64 13.71 9.10
N ILE A 234 -15.34 12.52 9.62
CA ILE A 234 -14.13 12.31 10.41
C ILE A 234 -12.92 12.18 9.47
N ILE A 235 -12.19 13.29 9.28
CA ILE A 235 -10.85 13.26 8.71
C ILE A 235 -9.92 12.69 9.77
N VAL A 236 -9.39 11.49 9.55
CA VAL A 236 -8.28 11.01 10.38
C VAL A 236 -7.04 11.83 10.00
N PRO A 237 -6.44 12.60 10.93
CA PRO A 237 -5.27 13.42 10.60
C PRO A 237 -4.10 12.55 10.15
N PHE A 238 -3.44 12.99 9.08
CA PHE A 238 -2.15 12.46 8.66
C PHE A 238 -1.11 12.81 9.73
N LEU A 239 -0.54 11.79 10.37
CA LEU A 239 0.54 11.95 11.34
C LEU A 239 1.74 11.15 10.83
N ALA A 240 2.71 11.82 10.19
CA ALA A 240 3.98 11.19 9.87
C ALA A 240 4.68 10.81 11.20
N CYS A 241 4.67 9.52 11.53
CA CYS A 241 5.24 9.01 12.77
C CYS A 241 6.51 8.19 12.48
N GLY A 242 7.64 8.87 12.60
CA GLY A 242 8.96 8.28 12.54
C GLY A 242 9.96 9.31 13.05
N ASP A 243 11.04 8.82 13.65
CA ASP A 243 12.19 9.67 13.91
C ASP A 243 12.83 10.05 12.58
N LEU A 244 12.49 11.25 12.08
CA LEU A 244 13.07 11.86 10.89
C LEU A 244 14.55 12.24 11.07
N SER A 245 15.14 11.98 12.25
CA SER A 245 16.58 12.12 12.49
C SER A 245 17.38 10.84 12.22
N GLY A 246 16.71 9.74 11.87
CA GLY A 246 17.38 8.52 11.41
C GLY A 246 18.15 8.74 10.10
N PHE A 247 19.28 8.04 9.95
CA PHE A 247 20.00 7.99 8.67
C PHE A 247 19.13 7.29 7.62
N ASP A 248 18.70 8.05 6.62
CA ASP A 248 18.00 7.67 5.40
C ASP A 248 18.93 6.83 4.51
N SER A 249 18.54 5.59 4.22
CA SER A 249 19.34 4.66 3.43
C SER A 249 19.66 5.14 2.01
N ASP A 250 18.95 6.17 1.53
CA ASP A 250 19.04 6.70 0.18
C ASP A 250 19.70 8.08 0.11
N ARG A 251 20.03 8.68 1.25
CA ARG A 251 20.83 9.92 1.30
C ARG A 251 22.31 9.63 1.48
N THR A 252 23.13 10.44 0.82
CA THR A 252 24.58 10.45 1.06
C THR A 252 24.87 11.36 2.25
N TYR A 253 25.42 10.80 3.32
CA TYR A 253 25.79 11.55 4.52
C TYR A 253 27.24 12.00 4.49
N PRO A 254 27.58 13.13 5.13
CA PRO A 254 28.97 13.52 5.35
C PRO A 254 29.68 12.40 6.13
N LEU A 255 30.87 12.03 5.67
CA LEU A 255 31.71 11.07 6.39
C LEU A 255 32.12 11.72 7.72
N GLN A 256 31.75 11.10 8.83
CA GLN A 256 32.24 11.49 10.16
C GLN A 256 33.68 10.99 10.31
N LEU A 257 34.64 11.76 9.80
CA LEU A 257 36.05 11.48 9.92
C LEU A 257 36.63 12.31 11.08
N ASP A 258 37.44 11.69 11.92
CA ASP A 258 38.35 12.44 12.80
C ASP A 258 39.29 13.26 11.93
N SER A 259 39.64 14.49 12.36
CA SER A 259 40.49 15.45 11.64
C SER A 259 41.89 14.93 11.24
N SER A 260 42.23 13.70 11.65
CA SER A 260 43.50 13.01 11.41
C SER A 260 43.41 11.82 10.45
N LYS A 261 42.22 11.45 9.94
CA LYS A 261 42.04 10.28 9.07
C LYS A 261 41.37 10.63 7.75
N GLU A 262 42.10 10.44 6.65
CA GLU A 262 41.52 10.51 5.30
C GLU A 262 40.73 9.25 4.97
N TYR A 263 39.58 9.43 4.31
CA TYR A 263 38.78 8.31 3.84
C TYR A 263 39.50 7.56 2.71
N GLN A 264 39.80 6.29 2.95
CA GLN A 264 40.35 5.42 1.92
C GLN A 264 39.24 4.61 1.26
N TYR A 265 38.91 4.93 0.01
CA TYR A 265 37.99 4.14 -0.79
C TYR A 265 38.59 2.75 -1.04
N LEU A 266 37.84 1.71 -0.66
CA LEU A 266 38.17 0.33 -0.99
C LEU A 266 37.24 -0.15 -2.10
N PRO A 267 37.78 -0.70 -3.21
CA PRO A 267 36.94 -1.24 -4.26
C PRO A 267 36.15 -2.45 -3.72
N PRO A 268 34.90 -2.64 -4.19
CA PRO A 268 34.11 -3.81 -3.81
C PRO A 268 34.84 -5.09 -4.22
N THR A 269 34.86 -6.08 -3.34
CA THR A 269 35.57 -7.36 -3.52
C THR A 269 35.14 -8.11 -4.78
N GLN A 270 33.94 -7.87 -5.29
CA GLN A 270 33.52 -8.31 -6.61
C GLN A 270 32.48 -7.35 -7.20
N PRO A 271 32.76 -6.67 -8.33
CA PRO A 271 31.77 -5.81 -8.96
C PRO A 271 30.66 -6.64 -9.64
N PRO A 272 29.43 -6.11 -9.74
CA PRO A 272 28.35 -6.77 -10.46
C PRO A 272 28.73 -6.96 -11.93
N ILE A 273 28.57 -8.17 -12.46
CA ILE A 273 28.83 -8.50 -13.88
C ILE A 273 27.95 -7.64 -14.81
N ARG A 274 26.79 -7.19 -14.32
CA ARG A 274 25.89 -6.26 -15.03
C ARG A 274 25.19 -5.35 -14.02
N PRO A 275 25.75 -4.17 -13.69
CA PRO A 275 25.16 -3.32 -12.66
C PRO A 275 23.83 -2.71 -13.12
N PRO A 276 22.84 -2.53 -12.23
CA PRO A 276 21.54 -1.95 -12.57
C PRO A 276 21.66 -0.50 -13.10
N TYR A 277 22.71 0.22 -12.70
CA TYR A 277 23.05 1.54 -13.23
C TYR A 277 23.75 1.50 -14.61
N GLN A 278 23.96 0.33 -15.22
CA GLN A 278 24.65 0.23 -16.52
C GLN A 278 23.91 1.01 -17.60
N GLN A 279 22.58 0.98 -17.60
CA GLN A 279 21.77 1.76 -18.53
C GLN A 279 21.91 3.25 -18.26
N ALA A 280 21.87 3.69 -17.00
CA ALA A 280 22.12 5.08 -16.64
C ALA A 280 23.55 5.53 -17.03
N CYS A 281 24.56 4.69 -16.85
CA CYS A 281 25.93 4.96 -17.29
C CYS A 281 26.07 4.99 -18.81
N GLN A 282 25.33 4.15 -19.55
CA GLN A 282 25.26 4.18 -21.01
C GLN A 282 24.58 5.46 -21.48
N LEU A 283 23.42 5.79 -20.92
CA LEU A 283 22.68 7.03 -21.18
C LEU A 283 23.53 8.26 -20.85
N ARG A 284 24.33 8.23 -19.77
CA ARG A 284 25.30 9.27 -19.43
C ARG A 284 26.40 9.39 -20.48
N LYS A 285 26.99 8.27 -20.90
CA LYS A 285 28.04 8.23 -21.94
C LYS A 285 27.52 8.67 -23.30
N SER A 286 26.27 8.37 -23.62
CA SER A 286 25.60 8.82 -24.84
C SER A 286 24.95 10.20 -24.71
N ASN A 287 25.13 10.90 -23.58
CA ASN A 287 24.59 12.24 -23.33
C ASN A 287 23.05 12.33 -23.43
N LEU A 288 22.35 11.23 -23.16
CA LEU A 288 20.90 11.08 -23.21
C LEU A 288 20.22 11.18 -21.83
N LEU A 289 20.99 11.38 -20.76
CA LEU A 289 20.40 11.69 -19.45
C LEU A 289 19.82 13.11 -19.47
N ALA A 290 18.65 13.26 -18.85
CA ALA A 290 18.06 14.58 -18.60
C ALA A 290 19.10 15.46 -17.88
N LYS A 291 19.35 16.64 -18.43
CA LYS A 291 20.17 17.67 -17.79
C LYS A 291 19.21 18.59 -17.05
N GLU A 292 19.57 18.97 -15.83
CA GLU A 292 18.86 20.07 -15.17
C GLU A 292 19.04 21.32 -16.03
N ASP A 293 17.93 21.95 -16.40
CA ASP A 293 17.98 23.31 -16.93
C ASP A 293 18.60 24.18 -15.83
N SER A 294 19.79 24.70 -16.10
CA SER A 294 20.47 25.62 -15.20
C SER A 294 19.50 26.74 -14.82
N PRO A 295 19.29 27.04 -13.53
CA PRO A 295 18.43 28.15 -13.16
C PRO A 295 18.98 29.42 -13.80
N SER A 296 18.22 29.97 -14.74
CA SER A 296 18.50 31.26 -15.37
C SER A 296 18.74 32.30 -14.28
N GLY A 297 19.77 33.12 -14.43
CA GLY A 297 20.27 34.13 -13.48
C GLY A 297 19.32 35.28 -13.11
N ALA A 298 18.03 35.02 -12.96
CA ALA A 298 17.01 35.98 -12.55
C ALA A 298 16.89 36.14 -11.02
N LEU A 299 17.55 35.29 -10.21
CA LEU A 299 17.50 35.35 -8.75
C LEU A 299 18.54 36.29 -8.12
N ASP A 300 19.61 36.64 -8.86
CA ASP A 300 20.70 37.48 -8.32
C ASP A 300 20.37 38.98 -8.35
N GLU A 301 19.58 39.45 -9.32
CA GLU A 301 19.19 40.87 -9.42
C GLU A 301 18.17 41.28 -8.34
N ALA A 302 17.33 40.35 -7.87
CA ALA A 302 16.34 40.64 -6.83
C ALA A 302 16.98 40.83 -5.44
N LEU A 303 18.14 40.18 -5.19
CA LEU A 303 18.84 40.26 -3.91
C LEU A 303 19.73 41.51 -3.79
N THR A 304 20.18 42.09 -4.91
CA THR A 304 21.01 43.31 -4.87
C THR A 304 20.18 44.59 -4.62
N ALA A 305 18.86 44.53 -4.77
CA ALA A 305 17.98 45.69 -4.63
C ALA A 305 17.49 45.97 -3.20
N LEU A 306 17.86 45.14 -2.21
CA LEU A 306 17.35 45.22 -0.83
C LEU A 306 18.34 45.81 0.21
N ASP A 307 19.57 46.15 -0.18
CA ASP A 307 20.53 46.80 0.73
C ASP A 307 20.31 48.32 0.79
N LEU A 308 19.30 48.74 1.56
CA LEU A 308 19.10 50.13 1.95
C LEU A 308 20.08 50.54 3.06
N ASN A 309 21.13 51.21 2.61
CA ASN A 309 22.02 52.12 3.32
C ASN A 309 21.36 52.85 4.53
N THR A 310 21.74 52.50 5.76
CA THR A 310 21.55 53.34 6.96
C THR A 310 22.84 53.36 7.79
N LYS A 311 23.58 54.49 7.75
CA LYS A 311 24.72 54.76 8.62
C LYS A 311 24.22 55.23 10.00
N PRO A 312 24.83 54.78 11.11
CA PRO A 312 24.72 55.48 12.39
C PRO A 312 25.82 56.55 12.51
N ASP A 313 25.40 57.79 12.82
CA ASP A 313 26.27 58.90 13.20
C ASP A 313 26.93 58.62 14.55
N THR A 314 28.27 58.68 14.61
CA THR A 314 29.02 58.72 15.87
C THR A 314 29.67 60.09 16.05
N SER A 315 29.09 60.90 16.93
CA SER A 315 29.76 62.06 17.52
C SER A 315 29.69 62.02 19.04
N THR A 316 30.72 62.59 19.68
CA THR A 316 30.82 63.07 21.07
C THR A 316 31.53 62.19 22.12
N THR A 317 32.81 62.56 22.32
CA THR A 317 33.48 62.95 23.59
C THR A 317 33.69 61.93 24.73
N THR A 318 34.99 61.67 24.96
CA THR A 318 35.61 61.34 26.25
C THR A 318 35.38 62.41 27.33
N PRO A 319 35.38 62.01 28.61
CA PRO A 319 36.44 62.52 29.50
C PRO A 319 37.06 61.43 30.38
N GLY A 320 38.31 61.63 30.77
CA GLY A 320 39.09 60.72 31.62
C GLY A 320 39.00 61.02 33.11
N ALA A 321 39.60 60.10 33.89
CA ALA A 321 40.22 60.26 35.21
C ALA A 321 40.97 58.92 35.47
N SER A 322 42.30 58.84 35.54
CA SER A 322 43.23 59.22 36.62
C SER A 322 42.99 58.53 37.96
N GLU A 323 44.01 57.75 38.35
CA GLU A 323 44.32 57.06 39.63
C GLU A 323 43.51 55.84 40.06
#